data_AF-J2M644-F1
#
_entry.id   AF-J2M644-F1
#
_cell.length_a   1.000
_cell.length_b   1.000
_cell.length_c   1.000
_cell.angle_alpha   90.00
_cell.angle_beta   90.00
_cell.angle_gamma   90.00
#
_symmetry.space_group_name_H-M   'P 1'
#
loop_
_entity.id
_entity.type
_entity.pdbx_description
1 polymer ?
#
loop_
_entity_poly.entity_id
_entity_poly.type
_entity_poly.pdbx_seq_one_letter_code
_entity_poly.pdbx_strand_id
1 'polypeptide(L)'
;MLSELEKISDRDERSIVLYARLWQFEKWLREMVYVELKSKKGRNWFNLNKIKNTYETDKAFTHIPTTNNNPLSFITFPDLLKLIDKDWDLFSEYLPPQNIWKIKIDEIIHIRNRVAHFRNGHRDDVDRLLQLMKDIDKGFWRFCTDYNDIHPILPPERDAVANKYVHLDPFAYKEISDNQWARLGTAPRGLKYILSVNSSRRRWSEKSAEIADTPGHIYDVIINLRDNWFFNYPKALKELDEFKDKLIHVCMDSLSKEIRVTIPAVIGTDEVCSIIDRMIEIAVNSLTLCHSTDDARGKVQKISEDWPEHVLGPDNPLTYLGPDMPCDFFNITKN
;
A
#
# COMPACT_ATOMS: atom_id res chain seq x y z
N MET A 1 11.22 -9.65 29.96
CA MET A 1 12.47 -10.01 29.23
C MET A 1 13.12 -8.68 28.89
N LEU A 2 14.36 -8.41 29.33
CA LEU A 2 15.08 -7.20 28.90
C LEU A 2 15.19 -7.23 27.38
N SER A 3 14.97 -6.09 26.72
CA SER A 3 15.17 -5.99 25.28
C SER A 3 16.63 -6.29 24.93
N GLU A 4 16.91 -6.87 23.76
CA GLU A 4 18.31 -7.12 23.34
C GLU A 4 19.15 -5.83 23.34
N LEU A 5 18.51 -4.68 23.06
CA LEU A 5 19.14 -3.36 23.11
C LEU A 5 19.62 -2.96 24.51
N GLU A 6 18.98 -3.46 25.58
CA GLU A 6 19.40 -3.22 26.97
C GLU A 6 20.58 -4.08 27.39
N LYS A 7 20.90 -5.13 26.63
CA LYS A 7 22.05 -6.01 26.91
C LYS A 7 23.35 -5.50 26.31
N ILE A 8 23.31 -4.49 25.42
CA ILE A 8 24.47 -3.93 24.73
C ILE A 8 25.02 -2.77 25.58
N SER A 9 26.18 -2.96 26.18
CA SER A 9 26.79 -2.00 27.12
C SER A 9 27.40 -0.78 26.45
N ASP A 10 27.81 -0.89 25.19
CA ASP A 10 28.48 0.14 24.38
C ASP A 10 27.56 0.74 23.31
N ARG A 11 26.24 0.67 23.52
CA ARG A 11 25.26 1.17 22.56
C ARG A 11 25.37 2.69 22.37
N ASP A 12 25.48 3.12 21.12
CA ASP A 12 25.26 4.52 20.76
C ASP A 12 23.77 4.74 20.47
N GLU A 13 23.04 5.20 21.48
CA GLU A 13 21.61 5.47 21.39
C GLU A 13 21.25 6.42 20.25
N ARG A 14 22.10 7.41 19.95
CA ARG A 14 21.85 8.37 18.86
C ARG A 14 21.95 7.70 17.50
N SER A 15 22.97 6.87 17.31
CA SER A 15 23.12 6.10 16.06
C SER A 15 21.97 5.11 15.86
N ILE A 16 21.45 4.50 16.93
CA ILE A 16 20.27 3.61 16.87
C ILE A 16 19.01 4.40 16.48
N VAL A 17 18.75 5.53 17.13
CA VAL A 17 17.61 6.40 16.79
C VAL A 17 17.71 6.90 15.34
N LEU A 18 18.90 7.32 14.92
CA LEU A 18 19.15 7.78 13.56
C LEU A 18 18.89 6.67 12.54
N TYR A 19 19.40 5.46 12.79
CA TYR A 19 19.14 4.29 11.96
C TYR A 19 17.64 3.99 11.87
N ALA A 20 16.93 3.99 12.99
CA ALA A 20 15.49 3.72 13.03
C ALA A 20 14.67 4.76 12.24
N ARG A 21 15.03 6.04 12.34
CA ARG A 21 14.37 7.11 11.56
C ARG A 21 14.71 7.04 10.08
N LEU A 22 15.96 6.73 9.71
CA LEU A 22 16.35 6.48 8.32
C LEU A 22 15.58 5.29 7.74
N TRP A 23 15.43 4.21 8.52
CA TRP A 23 14.63 3.05 8.13
C TRP A 23 13.17 3.42 7.89
N GLN A 24 12.55 4.17 8.82
CA GLN A 24 11.17 4.64 8.67
C GLN A 24 11.00 5.49 7.40
N PHE A 25 11.90 6.45 7.18
CA PHE A 25 11.88 7.31 6.00
C PHE A 25 12.05 6.53 4.71
N GLU A 26 13.08 5.67 4.63
CA GLU A 26 13.39 4.88 3.44
C GLU A 26 12.28 3.87 3.13
N LYS A 27 11.69 3.21 4.15
CA LYS A 27 10.55 2.31 3.98
C LYS A 27 9.36 3.02 3.32
N TRP A 28 8.97 4.18 3.85
CA TRP A 28 7.84 4.93 3.32
C TRP A 28 8.11 5.49 1.93
N LEU A 29 9.33 5.94 1.66
CA LEU A 29 9.71 6.38 0.33
C LEU A 29 9.61 5.24 -0.71
N ARG A 30 10.01 4.02 -0.33
CA ARG A 30 9.84 2.82 -1.17
C ARG A 30 8.37 2.50 -1.41
N GLU A 31 7.53 2.62 -0.39
CA GLU A 31 6.08 2.42 -0.50
C GLU A 31 5.44 3.39 -1.49
N MET A 32 5.80 4.67 -1.40
CA MET A 32 5.35 5.70 -2.34
C MET A 32 5.77 5.37 -3.77
N VAL A 33 7.06 5.04 -3.98
CA VAL A 33 7.57 4.64 -5.30
C VAL A 33 6.85 3.41 -5.84
N TYR A 34 6.58 2.42 -4.98
CA TYR A 34 5.85 1.20 -5.35
C TYR A 34 4.46 1.54 -5.88
N VAL A 35 3.64 2.24 -5.09
CA VAL A 35 2.26 2.58 -5.44
C VAL A 35 2.19 3.44 -6.69
N GLU A 36 3.00 4.50 -6.78
CA GLU A 36 2.91 5.44 -7.90
C GLU A 36 3.37 4.79 -9.22
N LEU A 37 4.44 4.00 -9.20
CA LEU A 37 4.90 3.29 -10.39
C LEU A 37 3.94 2.17 -10.82
N LYS A 38 3.41 1.37 -9.87
CA LYS A 38 2.39 0.34 -10.17
C LYS A 38 1.13 0.97 -10.76
N SER A 39 0.68 2.08 -10.20
CA SER A 39 -0.52 2.79 -10.70
C SER A 39 -0.29 3.36 -12.10
N LYS A 40 0.93 3.80 -12.43
CA LYS A 40 1.27 4.34 -13.75
C LYS A 40 1.49 3.26 -14.83
N LYS A 41 2.19 2.17 -14.49
CA LYS A 41 2.78 1.25 -15.46
C LYS A 41 2.26 -0.20 -15.33
N GLY A 42 1.42 -0.48 -14.34
CA GLY A 42 0.85 -1.80 -14.11
C GLY A 42 1.94 -2.85 -13.90
N ARG A 43 1.90 -3.95 -14.67
CA ARG A 43 2.90 -5.04 -14.59
C ARG A 43 4.32 -4.60 -14.93
N ASN A 44 4.47 -3.57 -15.76
CA ASN A 44 5.77 -3.09 -16.25
C ASN A 44 6.36 -1.98 -15.37
N TRP A 45 5.91 -1.86 -14.12
CA TRP A 45 6.31 -0.80 -13.19
C TRP A 45 7.79 -0.82 -12.82
N PHE A 46 8.42 -2.00 -12.82
CA PHE A 46 9.82 -2.17 -12.47
C PHE A 46 10.54 -3.15 -13.39
N ASN A 47 11.79 -2.84 -13.76
CA ASN A 47 12.62 -3.72 -14.56
C ASN A 47 13.49 -4.61 -13.65
N LEU A 48 13.05 -5.86 -13.45
CA LEU A 48 13.74 -6.87 -12.64
C LEU A 48 15.16 -7.17 -13.10
N ASN A 49 15.49 -6.98 -14.39
CA ASN A 49 16.83 -7.23 -14.91
C ASN A 49 17.90 -6.38 -14.22
N LYS A 50 17.51 -5.23 -13.64
CA LYS A 50 18.43 -4.37 -12.89
C LYS A 50 18.91 -4.98 -11.56
N ILE A 51 18.13 -5.88 -10.98
CA ILE A 51 18.40 -6.47 -9.65
C ILE A 51 18.63 -7.97 -9.68
N LYS A 52 18.54 -8.59 -10.87
CA LYS A 52 18.58 -10.04 -11.06
C LYS A 52 19.75 -10.70 -10.30
N ASN A 53 20.95 -10.15 -10.45
CA ASN A 53 22.14 -10.71 -9.80
C ASN A 53 22.06 -10.63 -8.26
N THR A 54 21.65 -9.48 -7.71
CA THR A 54 21.50 -9.29 -6.26
C THR A 54 20.43 -10.23 -5.71
N TYR A 55 19.30 -10.32 -6.40
CA TYR A 55 18.18 -11.19 -6.03
C TYR A 55 18.55 -12.69 -6.07
N GLU A 56 19.19 -13.15 -7.13
CA GLU A 56 19.64 -14.54 -7.27
C GLU A 56 20.71 -14.89 -6.22
N THR A 57 21.61 -13.95 -5.92
CA THR A 57 22.63 -14.12 -4.87
C THR A 57 22.00 -14.23 -3.50
N ASP A 58 21.03 -13.37 -3.18
CA ASP A 58 20.32 -13.38 -1.91
C ASP A 58 19.53 -14.69 -1.72
N LYS A 59 18.80 -15.13 -2.75
CA LYS A 59 18.06 -16.40 -2.74
C LYS A 59 18.94 -17.64 -2.62
N ALA A 60 20.22 -17.57 -2.99
CA ALA A 60 21.15 -18.67 -2.81
C ALA A 60 21.46 -18.95 -1.33
N PHE A 61 21.24 -17.98 -0.43
CA PHE A 61 21.44 -18.14 1.00
C PHE A 61 20.24 -18.79 1.68
N THR A 62 20.08 -20.11 1.50
CA THR A 62 18.97 -20.89 2.06
C THR A 62 18.87 -20.88 3.59
N HIS A 63 19.93 -20.48 4.30
CA HIS A 63 19.97 -20.39 5.76
C HIS A 63 19.56 -19.01 6.32
N ILE A 64 19.39 -17.99 5.46
CA ILE A 64 18.88 -16.66 5.83
C ILE A 64 17.73 -16.36 4.86
N PRO A 65 16.52 -16.90 5.11
CA PRO A 65 15.41 -16.71 4.20
C PRO A 65 14.96 -15.25 4.20
N THR A 66 15.20 -14.55 3.10
CA THR A 66 14.61 -13.23 2.84
C THR A 66 13.15 -13.42 2.44
N THR A 67 12.23 -12.94 3.28
CA THR A 67 10.79 -12.97 3.00
C THR A 67 10.38 -11.98 1.91
N ASN A 68 11.19 -10.94 1.69
CA ASN A 68 10.93 -9.90 0.70
C ASN A 68 11.26 -10.35 -0.73
N ASN A 69 10.29 -10.34 -1.64
CA ASN A 69 10.42 -10.46 -3.09
C ASN A 69 10.23 -9.13 -3.87
N ASN A 70 10.09 -7.99 -3.19
CA ASN A 70 9.78 -6.69 -3.74
C ASN A 70 11.06 -6.18 -4.37
N PRO A 71 11.05 -5.86 -5.67
CA PRO A 71 12.24 -5.39 -6.35
C PRO A 71 12.88 -4.16 -5.69
N LEU A 72 12.07 -3.30 -5.06
CA LEU A 72 12.58 -2.15 -4.34
C LEU A 72 13.39 -2.54 -3.10
N SER A 73 13.13 -3.67 -2.45
CA SER A 73 13.94 -4.12 -1.30
C SER A 73 15.40 -4.42 -1.69
N PHE A 74 15.67 -4.67 -2.98
CA PHE A 74 17.00 -5.03 -3.50
C PHE A 74 17.76 -3.87 -4.15
N ILE A 75 17.18 -2.67 -4.24
CA ILE A 75 17.89 -1.49 -4.73
C ILE A 75 18.44 -0.64 -3.60
N THR A 76 19.57 0.02 -3.87
CA THR A 76 20.18 0.96 -2.93
C THR A 76 19.33 2.23 -2.79
N PHE A 77 19.50 2.95 -1.67
CA PHE A 77 18.84 4.25 -1.48
C PHE A 77 19.16 5.26 -2.60
N PRO A 78 20.41 5.43 -3.07
CA PRO A 78 20.69 6.25 -4.25
C PRO A 78 19.94 5.81 -5.53
N ASP A 79 19.77 4.50 -5.75
CA ASP A 79 19.03 4.03 -6.93
C ASP A 79 17.52 4.27 -6.81
N LEU A 80 16.97 4.20 -5.60
CA LEU A 80 15.59 4.62 -5.33
C LEU A 80 15.38 6.10 -5.68
N LEU A 81 16.32 6.96 -5.28
CA LEU A 81 16.26 8.39 -5.59
C LEU A 81 16.36 8.67 -7.09
N LYS A 82 17.18 7.91 -7.84
CA LYS A 82 17.22 7.99 -9.31
C LYS A 82 15.88 7.62 -9.97
N LEU A 83 15.11 6.70 -9.38
CA LEU A 83 13.76 6.37 -9.88
C LEU A 83 12.81 7.54 -9.66
N ILE A 84 12.86 8.15 -8.48
CA ILE A 84 12.07 9.35 -8.16
C ILE A 84 12.42 10.50 -9.12
N ASP A 85 13.71 10.74 -9.35
CA ASP A 85 14.14 11.81 -10.26
C ASP A 85 13.74 11.55 -11.72
N LYS A 86 13.74 10.29 -12.16
CA LYS A 86 13.34 9.91 -13.52
C LYS A 86 11.85 10.13 -13.77
N ASP A 87 11.02 9.77 -12.80
CA ASP A 87 9.56 9.85 -12.89
C ASP A 87 9.01 10.95 -11.95
N TRP A 88 9.69 12.11 -11.89
CA TRP A 88 9.45 13.17 -10.89
C TRP A 88 8.01 13.68 -10.84
N ASP A 89 7.34 13.75 -11.99
CA ASP A 89 5.95 14.22 -12.10
C ASP A 89 4.97 13.37 -11.27
N LEU A 90 5.31 12.12 -10.98
CA LEU A 90 4.49 11.26 -10.11
C LEU A 90 4.59 11.65 -8.63
N PHE A 91 5.67 12.33 -8.25
CA PHE A 91 6.03 12.61 -6.85
C PHE A 91 5.95 14.08 -6.49
N SER A 92 5.91 14.98 -7.49
CA SER A 92 5.92 16.43 -7.30
C SER A 92 4.76 16.98 -6.47
N GLU A 93 3.65 16.24 -6.40
CA GLU A 93 2.47 16.58 -5.60
C GLU A 93 2.64 16.28 -4.10
N TYR A 94 3.58 15.38 -3.75
CA TYR A 94 3.81 14.92 -2.39
C TYR A 94 5.16 15.42 -1.83
N LEU A 95 6.17 15.58 -2.68
CA LEU A 95 7.52 15.98 -2.27
C LEU A 95 7.74 17.49 -2.44
N PRO A 96 8.73 18.07 -1.73
CA PRO A 96 9.15 19.45 -1.96
C PRO A 96 9.57 19.69 -3.42
N PRO A 97 9.62 20.95 -3.89
CA PRO A 97 10.13 21.27 -5.23
C PRO A 97 11.47 20.59 -5.52
N GLN A 98 11.65 20.07 -6.74
CA GLN A 98 12.74 19.13 -7.05
C GLN A 98 14.13 19.64 -6.68
N ASN A 99 14.39 20.93 -6.89
CA ASN A 99 15.65 21.57 -6.53
C ASN A 99 15.89 21.56 -5.01
N ILE A 100 14.86 21.86 -4.21
CA ILE A 100 14.93 21.84 -2.75
C ILE A 100 15.06 20.39 -2.26
N TRP A 101 14.30 19.47 -2.84
CA TRP A 101 14.37 18.05 -2.53
C TRP A 101 15.78 17.49 -2.71
N LYS A 102 16.40 17.75 -3.87
CA LYS A 102 17.77 17.29 -4.17
C LYS A 102 18.79 17.78 -3.14
N ILE A 103 18.76 19.07 -2.81
CA ILE A 103 19.67 19.65 -1.81
C ILE A 103 19.52 18.96 -0.45
N LYS A 104 18.27 18.77 0.02
CA LYS A 104 18.02 18.13 1.32
C LYS A 104 18.41 16.65 1.31
N ILE A 105 18.14 15.95 0.22
CA ILE A 105 18.45 14.53 0.10
C ILE A 105 19.95 14.27 0.02
N ASP A 106 20.72 15.12 -0.65
CA ASP A 106 22.18 15.01 -0.68
C ASP A 106 22.78 15.07 0.74
N GLU A 107 22.24 15.94 1.60
CA GLU A 107 22.60 15.97 3.02
C GLU A 107 22.24 14.65 3.73
N ILE A 108 21.04 14.11 3.52
CA ILE A 108 20.62 12.84 4.12
C ILE A 108 21.45 11.65 3.62
N ILE A 109 21.88 11.63 2.35
CA ILE A 109 22.78 10.59 1.83
C ILE A 109 24.09 10.57 2.63
N HIS A 110 24.66 11.74 2.92
CA HIS A 110 25.87 11.83 3.74
C HIS A 110 25.64 11.32 5.16
N ILE A 111 24.51 11.66 5.77
CA ILE A 111 24.12 11.19 7.12
C ILE A 111 23.96 9.66 7.13
N ARG A 112 23.19 9.11 6.17
CA ARG A 112 22.97 7.67 6.01
C ARG A 112 24.29 6.91 5.85
N ASN A 113 25.21 7.43 5.04
CA ASN A 113 26.51 6.80 4.81
C ASN A 113 27.38 6.77 6.07
N ARG A 114 27.25 7.72 7.00
CA ARG A 114 27.97 7.66 8.29
C ARG A 114 27.49 6.49 9.12
N VAL A 115 26.17 6.33 9.26
CA VAL A 115 25.55 5.21 10.00
C VAL A 115 25.92 3.87 9.37
N ALA A 116 25.80 3.75 8.04
CA ALA A 116 26.09 2.50 7.33
C ALA A 116 27.57 2.07 7.37
N HIS A 117 28.49 3.01 7.61
CA HIS A 117 29.93 2.74 7.65
C HIS A 117 30.53 2.88 9.06
N PHE A 118 29.72 2.82 10.11
CA PHE A 118 30.17 2.90 11.51
C PHE A 118 31.05 4.12 11.81
N ARG A 119 30.76 5.25 11.15
CA ARG A 119 31.45 6.51 11.39
C ARG A 119 30.70 7.31 12.44
N ASN A 120 31.45 8.03 13.28
CA ASN A 120 30.86 8.95 14.25
C ASN A 120 29.94 9.95 13.52
N GLY A 121 28.67 9.96 13.90
CA GLY A 121 27.69 10.93 13.42
C GLY A 121 28.00 12.35 13.92
N HIS A 122 27.49 13.35 13.21
CA HIS A 122 27.44 14.70 13.74
C HIS A 122 26.32 14.80 14.79
N ARG A 123 26.49 15.64 15.81
CA ARG A 123 25.48 15.83 16.86
C ARG A 123 24.10 16.27 16.33
N ASP A 124 24.07 16.93 15.18
CA ASP A 124 22.87 17.49 14.55
C ASP A 124 22.27 16.57 13.46
N ASP A 125 22.83 15.37 13.23
CA ASP A 125 22.38 14.49 12.13
C ASP A 125 20.94 14.00 12.33
N VAL A 126 20.53 13.74 13.58
CA VAL A 126 19.14 13.39 13.91
C VAL A 126 18.21 14.56 13.62
N ASP A 127 18.56 15.77 14.07
CA ASP A 127 17.71 16.96 13.90
C ASP A 127 17.52 17.32 12.43
N ARG A 128 18.57 17.19 11.60
CA ARG A 128 18.48 17.37 10.14
C ARG A 128 17.52 16.38 9.49
N LEU A 129 17.59 15.11 9.87
CA LEU A 129 16.67 14.09 9.37
C LEU A 129 15.23 14.37 9.81
N LEU A 130 15.02 14.70 11.09
CA LEU A 130 13.70 15.04 11.61
C LEU A 130 13.12 16.28 10.91
N GLN A 131 13.95 17.28 10.60
CA GLN A 131 13.53 18.45 9.84
C GLN A 131 13.06 18.07 8.43
N LEU A 132 13.82 17.24 7.70
CA LEU A 132 13.37 16.74 6.40
C LEU A 132 12.04 15.98 6.52
N MET A 133 11.95 15.05 7.47
CA MET A 133 10.74 14.23 7.65
C MET A 133 9.52 15.10 8.01
N LYS A 134 9.71 16.17 8.80
CA LYS A 134 8.67 17.18 9.06
C LYS A 134 8.25 17.92 7.80
N ASP A 135 9.20 18.29 6.95
CA ASP A 135 8.91 19.03 5.71
C ASP A 135 8.12 18.19 4.69
N ILE A 136 8.23 16.86 4.75
CA ILE A 136 7.53 15.92 3.86
C ILE A 136 6.34 15.21 4.53
N ASP A 137 6.11 15.44 5.82
CA ASP A 137 5.08 14.76 6.61
C ASP A 137 3.68 14.89 5.98
N LYS A 138 3.29 16.13 5.66
CA LYS A 138 2.03 16.42 4.96
C LYS A 138 1.97 15.80 3.56
N GLY A 139 3.11 15.62 2.91
CA GLY A 139 3.24 14.94 1.63
C GLY A 139 2.85 13.46 1.72
N PHE A 140 3.38 12.78 2.74
CA PHE A 140 3.04 11.38 3.01
C PHE A 140 1.61 11.20 3.50
N TRP A 141 1.11 12.12 4.34
CA TRP A 141 -0.30 12.15 4.70
C TRP A 141 -1.17 12.21 3.44
N ARG A 142 -0.92 13.18 2.54
CA ARG A 142 -1.65 13.29 1.25
C ARG A 142 -1.54 12.04 0.40
N PHE A 143 -0.35 11.46 0.29
CA PHE A 143 -0.12 10.24 -0.49
C PHE A 143 -1.03 9.09 -0.02
N CYS A 144 -1.14 8.89 1.30
CA CYS A 144 -1.99 7.88 1.90
C CYS A 144 -3.48 8.22 1.78
N THR A 145 -3.87 9.46 2.03
CA THR A 145 -5.29 9.86 1.93
C THR A 145 -5.79 9.80 0.50
N ASP A 146 -4.98 10.23 -0.49
CA ASP A 146 -5.32 10.13 -1.91
C ASP A 146 -5.42 8.64 -2.35
N TYR A 147 -4.75 7.71 -1.66
CA TYR A 147 -4.88 6.27 -1.90
C TYR A 147 -6.18 5.68 -1.34
N ASN A 148 -6.67 6.26 -0.25
CA ASN A 148 -7.93 5.88 0.40
C ASN A 148 -9.13 6.76 0.01
N ASP A 149 -8.95 7.68 -0.93
CA ASP A 149 -9.99 8.56 -1.46
C ASP A 149 -10.85 7.81 -2.50
N ILE A 150 -11.59 6.82 -2.00
CA ILE A 150 -12.36 5.87 -2.78
C ILE A 150 -13.70 6.49 -3.18
N HIS A 151 -13.99 6.45 -4.48
CA HIS A 151 -15.21 6.99 -5.07
C HIS A 151 -16.01 5.89 -5.78
N PRO A 152 -17.34 5.86 -5.62
CA PRO A 152 -18.18 4.97 -6.41
C PRO A 152 -18.11 5.35 -7.89
N ILE A 153 -18.16 4.35 -8.76
CA ILE A 153 -18.19 4.56 -10.21
C ILE A 153 -19.64 4.80 -10.63
N LEU A 154 -19.97 6.05 -10.99
CA LEU A 154 -21.33 6.49 -11.27
C LEU A 154 -21.43 7.21 -12.62
N PRO A 155 -22.44 6.92 -13.44
CA PRO A 155 -23.29 5.72 -13.40
C PRO A 155 -22.48 4.43 -13.65
N PRO A 156 -22.81 3.28 -13.02
CA PRO A 156 -22.09 2.02 -13.22
C PRO A 156 -22.02 1.56 -14.69
N GLU A 157 -23.04 1.87 -15.50
CA GLU A 157 -23.14 1.48 -16.90
C GLU A 157 -22.07 2.12 -17.80
N ARG A 158 -21.40 3.19 -17.33
CA ARG A 158 -20.31 3.85 -18.07
C ARG A 158 -18.97 3.13 -17.97
N ASP A 159 -18.82 2.22 -17.03
CA ASP A 159 -17.59 1.45 -16.84
C ASP A 159 -17.88 -0.04 -16.94
N ALA A 160 -17.18 -0.74 -17.84
CA ALA A 160 -17.44 -2.14 -18.12
C ALA A 160 -17.22 -3.06 -16.90
N VAL A 161 -16.25 -2.73 -16.05
CA VAL A 161 -15.96 -3.49 -14.83
C VAL A 161 -17.09 -3.25 -13.81
N ALA A 162 -17.42 -2.00 -13.50
CA ALA A 162 -18.49 -1.65 -12.56
C ALA A 162 -19.84 -2.25 -13.00
N ASN A 163 -20.20 -2.10 -14.27
CA ASN A 163 -21.43 -2.62 -14.83
C ASN A 163 -21.54 -4.15 -14.70
N LYS A 164 -20.44 -4.89 -14.93
CA LYS A 164 -20.43 -6.36 -14.82
C LYS A 164 -20.78 -6.82 -13.40
N TYR A 165 -20.29 -6.12 -12.38
CA TYR A 165 -20.36 -6.58 -10.99
C TYR A 165 -21.41 -5.88 -10.12
N VAL A 166 -22.08 -4.83 -10.63
CA VAL A 166 -23.07 -4.04 -9.85
C VAL A 166 -24.17 -4.90 -9.20
N HIS A 167 -24.56 -6.00 -9.85
CA HIS A 167 -25.59 -6.91 -9.36
C HIS A 167 -25.18 -7.72 -8.10
N LEU A 168 -23.88 -7.76 -7.77
CA LEU A 168 -23.34 -8.40 -6.56
C LEU A 168 -23.31 -7.45 -5.34
N ASP A 169 -23.63 -6.17 -5.54
CA ASP A 169 -23.86 -5.21 -4.44
C ASP A 169 -25.36 -4.96 -4.26
N PRO A 170 -26.02 -5.59 -3.27
CA PRO A 170 -27.44 -5.31 -3.00
C PRO A 170 -27.68 -3.88 -2.52
N PHE A 171 -26.63 -3.12 -2.20
CA PHE A 171 -26.66 -1.71 -1.80
C PHE A 171 -25.91 -0.81 -2.81
N ALA A 172 -25.83 -1.24 -4.07
CA ALA A 172 -25.30 -0.41 -5.16
C ALA A 172 -26.01 0.95 -5.20
N TYR A 173 -25.28 1.97 -5.65
CA TYR A 173 -25.84 3.28 -5.87
C TYR A 173 -26.90 3.24 -6.97
N LYS A 174 -28.04 3.87 -6.72
CA LYS A 174 -29.12 4.07 -7.70
C LYS A 174 -29.39 5.55 -7.86
N GLU A 175 -29.68 5.96 -9.08
CA GLU A 175 -30.08 7.34 -9.37
C GLU A 175 -31.49 7.57 -8.79
N ILE A 176 -31.62 8.61 -7.97
CA ILE A 176 -32.89 8.99 -7.32
C ILE A 176 -33.49 10.26 -7.92
N SER A 177 -32.66 11.08 -8.56
CA SER A 177 -33.02 12.23 -9.39
C SER A 177 -31.82 12.58 -10.28
N ASP A 178 -31.99 13.50 -11.24
CA ASP A 178 -30.95 13.88 -12.19
C ASP A 178 -29.59 14.13 -11.50
N ASN A 179 -28.64 13.23 -11.76
CA ASN A 179 -27.28 13.28 -11.22
C ASN A 179 -27.20 13.25 -9.68
N GLN A 180 -28.22 12.70 -9.02
CA GLN A 180 -28.23 12.43 -7.58
C GLN A 180 -28.35 10.92 -7.32
N TRP A 181 -27.44 10.41 -6.51
CA TRP A 181 -27.28 8.98 -6.30
C TRP A 181 -27.37 8.64 -4.81
N ALA A 182 -28.04 7.54 -4.49
CA ALA A 182 -28.13 7.04 -3.12
C ALA A 182 -27.94 5.53 -3.08
N ARG A 183 -27.37 5.02 -1.98
CA ARG A 183 -27.29 3.57 -1.72
C ARG A 183 -28.62 3.10 -1.17
N LEU A 184 -29.33 2.29 -1.96
CA LEU A 184 -30.66 1.79 -1.62
C LEU A 184 -30.79 0.32 -1.97
N GLY A 185 -31.12 -0.49 -0.96
CA GLY A 185 -31.51 -1.87 -1.21
C GLY A 185 -31.62 -2.70 0.06
N THR A 186 -31.86 -3.99 -0.15
CA THR A 186 -32.05 -4.98 0.90
C THR A 186 -31.26 -6.21 0.50
N ALA A 187 -30.45 -6.72 1.42
CA ALA A 187 -29.74 -7.96 1.17
C ALA A 187 -30.64 -9.17 1.44
N PRO A 188 -30.67 -10.16 0.53
CA PRO A 188 -31.34 -11.44 0.77
C PRO A 188 -30.83 -12.14 2.04
N ARG A 189 -31.71 -12.86 2.73
CA ARG A 189 -31.30 -13.75 3.83
C ARG A 189 -30.37 -14.83 3.29
N GLY A 190 -29.25 -15.07 3.98
CA GLY A 190 -28.26 -16.07 3.60
C GLY A 190 -27.27 -15.63 2.52
N LEU A 191 -27.31 -14.36 2.07
CA LEU A 191 -26.26 -13.79 1.23
C LEU A 191 -24.94 -13.83 2.01
N LYS A 192 -23.93 -14.52 1.47
CA LYS A 192 -22.66 -14.75 2.16
C LYS A 192 -21.68 -13.59 2.07
N TYR A 193 -21.71 -12.85 0.96
CA TYR A 193 -20.80 -11.74 0.71
C TYR A 193 -21.47 -10.66 -0.11
N ILE A 194 -20.88 -9.46 -0.08
CA ILE A 194 -21.20 -8.31 -0.91
C ILE A 194 -19.91 -7.93 -1.63
N LEU A 195 -19.99 -7.66 -2.92
CA LEU A 195 -18.86 -7.17 -3.70
C LEU A 195 -19.17 -5.76 -4.19
N SER A 196 -18.29 -4.80 -3.86
CA SER A 196 -18.36 -3.43 -4.34
C SER A 196 -17.14 -3.12 -5.20
N VAL A 197 -17.36 -2.51 -6.37
CA VAL A 197 -16.29 -2.01 -7.24
C VAL A 197 -16.34 -0.49 -7.22
N ASN A 198 -15.26 0.11 -6.74
CA ASN A 198 -15.06 1.55 -6.68
C ASN A 198 -13.79 1.93 -7.45
N SER A 199 -13.47 3.21 -7.45
CA SER A 199 -12.22 3.70 -8.04
C SER A 199 -11.55 4.73 -7.12
N SER A 200 -10.23 4.82 -7.23
CA SER A 200 -9.46 5.95 -6.72
C SER A 200 -8.52 6.46 -7.81
N ARG A 201 -8.06 7.71 -7.67
CA ARG A 201 -7.20 8.37 -8.65
C ARG A 201 -5.98 8.97 -7.97
N ARG A 202 -4.78 8.67 -8.49
CA ARG A 202 -3.54 9.33 -8.08
C ARG A 202 -3.55 10.79 -8.50
N ARG A 203 -2.96 11.67 -7.70
CA ARG A 203 -3.07 13.12 -7.87
C ARG A 203 -2.45 13.67 -9.16
N TRP A 204 -1.35 13.07 -9.61
CA TRP A 204 -0.68 13.41 -10.88
C TRP A 204 -1.43 12.90 -12.12
N SER A 205 -2.45 12.05 -11.95
CA SER A 205 -3.20 11.46 -13.05
C SER A 205 -4.20 12.45 -13.61
N GLU A 206 -4.36 12.44 -14.94
CA GLU A 206 -5.35 13.25 -15.63
C GLU A 206 -6.78 12.84 -15.22
N LYS A 207 -7.67 13.82 -15.17
CA LYS A 207 -9.09 13.54 -14.97
C LYS A 207 -9.63 12.91 -16.26
N SER A 208 -9.97 11.63 -16.20
CA SER A 208 -10.60 10.91 -17.28
C SER A 208 -12.02 10.51 -16.89
N ALA A 209 -12.92 10.47 -17.88
CA ALA A 209 -14.25 9.88 -17.71
C ALA A 209 -14.19 8.34 -17.76
N GLU A 210 -13.19 7.79 -18.45
CA GLU A 210 -12.93 6.35 -18.53
C GLU A 210 -11.86 5.97 -17.50
N ILE A 211 -12.12 4.92 -16.72
CA ILE A 211 -11.20 4.45 -15.68
C ILE A 211 -10.25 3.41 -16.27
N ALA A 212 -10.79 2.44 -17.02
CA ALA A 212 -10.04 1.42 -17.71
C ALA A 212 -8.91 2.01 -18.57
N ASP A 213 -7.78 1.31 -18.63
CA ASP A 213 -6.61 1.68 -19.43
C ASP A 213 -5.99 3.05 -19.09
N THR A 214 -6.47 3.72 -18.04
CA THR A 214 -6.02 5.06 -17.67
C THR A 214 -4.94 5.00 -16.59
N PRO A 215 -3.70 5.47 -16.87
CA PRO A 215 -2.62 5.45 -15.89
C PRO A 215 -2.93 6.31 -14.66
N GLY A 216 -2.72 5.75 -13.47
CA GLY A 216 -2.97 6.43 -12.20
C GLY A 216 -4.41 6.31 -11.68
N HIS A 217 -5.29 5.65 -12.43
CA HIS A 217 -6.57 5.17 -11.89
C HIS A 217 -6.40 3.78 -11.31
N ILE A 218 -7.12 3.51 -10.23
CA ILE A 218 -7.07 2.25 -9.49
C ILE A 218 -8.50 1.76 -9.30
N TYR A 219 -8.77 0.53 -9.70
CA TYR A 219 -9.98 -0.16 -9.28
C TYR A 219 -9.81 -0.62 -7.83
N ASP A 220 -10.79 -0.28 -7.01
CA ASP A 220 -10.85 -0.63 -5.61
C ASP A 220 -11.98 -1.64 -5.40
N VAL A 221 -11.61 -2.90 -5.25
CA VAL A 221 -12.55 -4.02 -5.20
C VAL A 221 -12.63 -4.54 -3.78
N ILE A 222 -13.81 -4.46 -3.19
CA ILE A 222 -14.04 -4.83 -1.80
C ILE A 222 -15.01 -6.00 -1.74
N ILE A 223 -14.59 -7.10 -1.11
CA ILE A 223 -15.48 -8.21 -0.78
C ILE A 223 -15.71 -8.22 0.73
N ASN A 224 -16.94 -7.92 1.13
CA ASN A 224 -17.40 -7.92 2.50
C ASN A 224 -18.22 -9.16 2.81
N LEU A 225 -17.79 -9.96 3.79
CA LEU A 225 -18.54 -11.11 4.26
C LEU A 225 -19.68 -10.70 5.19
N ARG A 226 -20.79 -11.40 5.07
CA ARG A 226 -21.99 -11.16 5.85
C ARG A 226 -22.17 -12.21 6.95
N ASP A 227 -23.04 -11.87 7.89
CA ASP A 227 -23.46 -12.73 8.98
C ASP A 227 -22.24 -13.26 9.76
N ASN A 228 -22.18 -14.56 10.02
CA ASN A 228 -21.13 -15.20 10.81
C ASN A 228 -19.97 -15.75 9.96
N TRP A 229 -19.83 -15.31 8.70
CA TRP A 229 -18.72 -15.74 7.83
C TRP A 229 -17.49 -14.87 8.00
N PHE A 230 -16.33 -15.50 8.07
CA PHE A 230 -15.03 -14.84 8.17
C PHE A 230 -14.07 -15.37 7.10
N PHE A 231 -13.08 -14.57 6.74
CA PHE A 231 -12.01 -15.00 5.85
C PHE A 231 -10.98 -15.83 6.60
N ASN A 232 -10.62 -16.98 6.03
CA ASN A 232 -9.34 -17.63 6.29
C ASN A 232 -8.27 -16.92 5.46
N TYR A 233 -7.70 -15.84 6.00
CA TYR A 233 -6.69 -15.04 5.30
C TYR A 233 -5.49 -15.85 4.80
N PRO A 234 -4.85 -16.74 5.57
CA PRO A 234 -3.73 -17.53 5.06
C PRO A 234 -4.08 -18.33 3.80
N LYS A 235 -5.30 -18.89 3.74
CA LYS A 235 -5.78 -19.59 2.54
C LYS A 235 -6.02 -18.61 1.38
N ALA A 236 -6.73 -17.51 1.65
CA ALA A 236 -7.05 -16.51 0.63
C ALA A 236 -5.78 -15.87 0.01
N LEU A 237 -4.82 -15.47 0.84
CA LEU A 237 -3.56 -14.85 0.41
C LEU A 237 -2.72 -15.80 -0.45
N LYS A 238 -2.66 -17.09 -0.09
CA LYS A 238 -1.94 -18.09 -0.89
C LYS A 238 -2.50 -18.22 -2.31
N GLU A 239 -3.83 -18.14 -2.47
CA GLU A 239 -4.46 -18.17 -3.79
C GLU A 239 -4.32 -16.82 -4.52
N LEU A 240 -4.34 -15.70 -3.79
CA LEU A 240 -4.16 -14.35 -4.37
C LEU A 240 -2.72 -14.04 -4.81
N ASP A 241 -1.71 -14.73 -4.26
CA ASP A 241 -0.30 -14.54 -4.63
C ASP A 241 -0.05 -14.77 -6.14
N GLU A 242 -0.88 -15.58 -6.80
CA GLU A 242 -0.87 -15.77 -8.27
C GLU A 242 -1.01 -14.43 -9.03
N PHE A 243 -1.69 -13.45 -8.44
CA PHE A 243 -1.97 -12.16 -9.07
C PHE A 243 -1.05 -11.03 -8.62
N LYS A 244 -0.08 -11.26 -7.72
CA LYS A 244 0.73 -10.18 -7.10
C LYS A 244 1.37 -9.19 -8.07
N ASP A 245 1.77 -9.66 -9.26
CA ASP A 245 2.37 -8.79 -10.29
C ASP A 245 1.36 -7.85 -10.95
N LYS A 246 0.07 -8.17 -10.83
CA LYS A 246 -1.08 -7.45 -11.38
C LYS A 246 -1.80 -6.57 -10.35
N LEU A 247 -1.67 -6.87 -9.06
CA LEU A 247 -2.29 -6.11 -7.96
C LEU A 247 -1.37 -4.97 -7.49
N ILE A 248 -1.91 -3.92 -6.88
CA ILE A 248 -1.11 -3.01 -6.06
C ILE A 248 -1.04 -3.61 -4.66
N HIS A 249 -2.17 -3.71 -3.97
CA HIS A 249 -2.25 -4.27 -2.62
C HIS A 249 -3.49 -5.14 -2.42
N VAL A 250 -3.35 -6.09 -1.49
CA VAL A 250 -4.42 -6.81 -0.79
C VAL A 250 -4.46 -6.28 0.63
N CYS A 251 -5.52 -5.57 0.97
CA CYS A 251 -5.75 -4.97 2.27
C CYS A 251 -6.69 -5.85 3.10
N MET A 252 -6.32 -6.10 4.36
CA MET A 252 -7.10 -6.90 5.30
C MET A 252 -7.68 -6.02 6.40
N ASP A 253 -8.94 -6.28 6.77
CA ASP A 253 -9.56 -5.63 7.92
C ASP A 253 -9.20 -6.30 9.24
N SER A 254 -9.45 -5.59 10.34
CA SER A 254 -9.16 -6.09 11.69
C SER A 254 -10.06 -7.25 12.15
N LEU A 255 -11.20 -7.48 11.50
CA LEU A 255 -12.21 -8.47 11.93
C LEU A 255 -12.28 -9.71 11.04
N SER A 256 -11.40 -9.83 10.04
CA SER A 256 -11.46 -10.90 9.04
C SER A 256 -12.80 -10.97 8.31
N LYS A 257 -13.45 -9.82 8.09
CA LYS A 257 -14.73 -9.69 7.39
C LYS A 257 -14.57 -9.11 5.98
N GLU A 258 -13.46 -8.46 5.69
CA GLU A 258 -13.29 -7.74 4.43
C GLU A 258 -11.92 -8.03 3.80
N ILE A 259 -11.92 -8.31 2.49
CA ILE A 259 -10.73 -8.23 1.66
C ILE A 259 -10.95 -7.09 0.68
N ARG A 260 -10.06 -6.10 0.71
CA ARG A 260 -9.99 -5.02 -0.27
C ARG A 260 -8.79 -5.25 -1.17
N VAL A 261 -8.97 -5.30 -2.48
CA VAL A 261 -7.89 -5.45 -3.45
C VAL A 261 -7.86 -4.24 -4.36
N THR A 262 -6.67 -3.68 -4.54
CA THR A 262 -6.44 -2.54 -5.41
C THR A 262 -5.73 -2.99 -6.68
N ILE A 263 -6.30 -2.63 -7.83
CA ILE A 263 -5.88 -3.10 -9.15
C ILE A 263 -5.60 -1.88 -10.03
N PRO A 264 -4.40 -1.73 -10.62
CA PRO A 264 -4.09 -0.58 -11.45
C PRO A 264 -4.89 -0.68 -12.76
N ALA A 265 -5.67 0.34 -13.09
CA ALA A 265 -6.61 0.29 -14.22
C ALA A 265 -5.92 0.12 -15.60
N VAL A 266 -4.64 0.49 -15.69
CA VAL A 266 -3.79 0.36 -16.89
C VAL A 266 -3.57 -1.09 -17.37
N ILE A 267 -3.97 -2.10 -16.59
CA ILE A 267 -3.86 -3.51 -17.02
C ILE A 267 -5.02 -3.95 -17.94
N GLY A 268 -6.04 -3.10 -18.10
CA GLY A 268 -7.17 -3.32 -19.00
C GLY A 268 -8.35 -4.04 -18.38
N THR A 269 -9.53 -3.76 -18.92
CA THR A 269 -10.85 -4.25 -18.44
C THR A 269 -10.93 -5.76 -18.30
N ASP A 270 -10.51 -6.51 -19.32
CA ASP A 270 -10.63 -7.97 -19.35
C ASP A 270 -9.82 -8.61 -18.22
N GLU A 271 -8.64 -8.08 -17.95
CA GLU A 271 -7.76 -8.57 -16.92
C GLU A 271 -8.28 -8.23 -15.52
N VAL A 272 -8.77 -7.00 -15.32
CA VAL A 272 -9.42 -6.59 -14.07
C VAL A 272 -10.61 -7.51 -13.80
N CYS A 273 -11.46 -7.76 -14.79
CA CYS A 273 -12.58 -8.68 -14.68
C CYS A 273 -12.13 -10.11 -14.31
N SER A 274 -11.09 -10.63 -14.96
CA SER A 274 -10.58 -11.97 -14.66
C SER A 274 -10.07 -12.10 -13.23
N ILE A 275 -9.41 -11.06 -12.71
CA ILE A 275 -8.96 -11.00 -11.31
C ILE A 275 -10.17 -10.99 -10.37
N ILE A 276 -11.19 -10.17 -10.64
CA ILE A 276 -12.38 -10.07 -9.79
C ILE A 276 -13.15 -11.39 -9.78
N ASP A 277 -13.34 -12.04 -10.93
CA ASP A 277 -13.99 -13.36 -11.01
C ASP A 277 -13.26 -14.38 -10.12
N ARG A 278 -11.92 -14.42 -10.19
CA ARG A 278 -11.12 -15.31 -9.35
C ARG A 278 -11.15 -14.92 -7.87
N MET A 279 -11.16 -13.62 -7.55
CA MET A 279 -11.31 -13.14 -6.18
C MET A 279 -12.62 -13.62 -5.54
N ILE A 280 -13.73 -13.62 -6.30
CA ILE A 280 -15.02 -14.14 -5.83
C ILE A 280 -14.89 -15.63 -5.46
N GLU A 281 -14.27 -16.43 -6.33
CA GLU A 281 -14.03 -17.85 -6.05
C GLU A 281 -13.17 -18.06 -4.81
N ILE A 282 -12.07 -17.32 -4.69
CA ILE A 282 -11.17 -17.37 -3.52
C ILE A 282 -11.94 -16.99 -2.26
N ALA A 283 -12.78 -15.95 -2.32
CA ALA A 283 -13.57 -15.51 -1.19
C ALA A 283 -14.53 -16.61 -0.72
N VAL A 284 -15.25 -17.25 -1.64
CA VAL A 284 -16.15 -18.37 -1.33
C VAL A 284 -15.39 -19.58 -0.77
N ASN A 285 -14.21 -19.88 -1.32
CA ASN A 285 -13.39 -21.02 -0.90
C ASN A 285 -12.66 -20.79 0.43
N SER A 286 -12.49 -19.54 0.86
CA SER A 286 -11.80 -19.17 2.10
C SER A 286 -12.75 -18.86 3.27
N LEU A 287 -14.05 -19.06 3.10
CA LEU A 287 -15.03 -18.85 4.18
C LEU A 287 -14.82 -19.82 5.34
N THR A 288 -14.87 -19.28 6.56
CA THR A 288 -14.92 -20.04 7.82
C THR A 288 -16.01 -19.49 8.74
N LEU A 289 -16.58 -20.37 9.57
CA LEU A 289 -17.53 -20.01 10.63
C LEU A 289 -16.84 -19.74 11.97
N CYS A 290 -15.56 -20.10 12.09
CA CYS A 290 -14.81 -19.98 13.34
C CYS A 290 -13.92 -18.74 13.30
N HIS A 291 -14.18 -17.81 14.22
CA HIS A 291 -13.29 -16.69 14.51
C HIS A 291 -12.94 -16.71 15.99
N SER A 292 -11.64 -16.78 16.29
CA SER A 292 -11.15 -16.61 17.66
C SER A 292 -11.14 -15.10 17.95
N THR A 293 -12.03 -14.65 18.84
CA THR A 293 -12.24 -13.24 19.17
C THR A 293 -11.08 -12.60 19.95
N ASP A 294 -10.23 -13.41 20.57
CA ASP A 294 -9.09 -12.90 21.32
C ASP A 294 -8.01 -12.37 20.38
N ASP A 295 -7.74 -11.06 20.42
CA ASP A 295 -6.72 -10.35 19.65
C ASP A 295 -6.80 -10.59 18.11
N ALA A 296 -8.01 -10.45 17.55
CA ALA A 296 -8.21 -10.57 16.10
C ALA A 296 -7.31 -9.61 15.30
N ARG A 297 -7.21 -8.34 15.74
CA ARG A 297 -6.38 -7.32 15.08
C ARG A 297 -4.90 -7.70 15.07
N GLY A 298 -4.32 -8.06 16.21
CA GLY A 298 -2.90 -8.44 16.30
C GLY A 298 -2.58 -9.70 15.50
N LYS A 299 -3.52 -10.65 15.42
CA LYS A 299 -3.38 -11.85 14.56
C LYS A 299 -3.38 -11.49 13.07
N VAL A 300 -4.32 -10.66 12.61
CA VAL A 300 -4.36 -10.22 11.21
C VAL A 300 -3.12 -9.41 10.86
N GLN A 301 -2.66 -8.53 11.75
CA GLN A 301 -1.45 -7.75 11.54
C GLN A 301 -0.23 -8.67 11.34
N LYS A 302 -0.04 -9.68 12.20
CA LYS A 302 1.03 -10.68 12.03
C LYS A 302 0.94 -11.43 10.70
N ILE A 303 -0.28 -11.80 10.27
CA ILE A 303 -0.47 -12.44 8.95
C ILE A 303 0.00 -11.52 7.83
N SER A 304 -0.23 -10.20 7.91
CA SER A 304 0.26 -9.26 6.89
C SER A 304 1.79 -9.14 6.87
N GLU A 305 2.44 -9.29 8.03
CA GLU A 305 3.89 -9.19 8.17
C GLU A 305 4.63 -10.36 7.53
N ASP A 306 3.97 -11.50 7.36
CA ASP A 306 4.49 -12.64 6.59
C ASP A 306 4.50 -12.36 5.06
N TRP A 307 3.79 -11.30 4.61
CA TRP A 307 3.62 -10.93 3.21
C TRP A 307 3.83 -9.41 2.97
N PRO A 308 4.95 -8.82 3.41
CA PRO A 308 5.08 -7.39 3.69
C PRO A 308 5.07 -6.45 2.47
N GLU A 309 4.82 -6.97 1.27
CA GLU A 309 5.09 -6.27 0.00
C GLU A 309 3.85 -5.83 -0.75
N HIS A 310 2.86 -6.72 -0.76
CA HIS A 310 1.61 -6.52 -1.46
C HIS A 310 0.42 -6.79 -0.55
N VAL A 311 0.64 -7.18 0.71
CA VAL A 311 -0.41 -7.39 1.69
C VAL A 311 -0.29 -6.34 2.78
N LEU A 312 -1.38 -5.62 3.02
CA LEU A 312 -1.44 -4.56 4.01
C LEU A 312 -2.35 -4.97 5.17
N GLY A 313 -1.79 -4.93 6.38
CA GLY A 313 -2.54 -5.14 7.61
C GLY A 313 -3.32 -3.90 8.06
N PRO A 314 -4.17 -4.06 9.10
CA PRO A 314 -5.02 -3.00 9.62
C PRO A 314 -4.26 -1.84 10.29
N ASP A 315 -2.97 -2.01 10.58
CA ASP A 315 -2.13 -0.96 11.18
C ASP A 315 -1.37 -0.13 10.12
N ASN A 316 -1.45 -0.50 8.84
CA ASN A 316 -0.81 0.27 7.77
C ASN A 316 -1.69 1.49 7.40
N PRO A 317 -1.17 2.74 7.41
CA PRO A 317 -1.91 3.93 6.99
C PRO A 317 -2.63 3.83 5.63
N LEU A 318 -2.11 3.04 4.68
CA LEU A 318 -2.76 2.79 3.39
C LEU A 318 -4.05 1.95 3.48
N THR A 319 -4.44 1.47 4.66
CA THR A 319 -5.70 0.74 4.87
C THR A 319 -6.76 1.56 5.60
N TYR A 320 -6.39 2.62 6.33
CA TYR A 320 -7.34 3.36 7.19
C TYR A 320 -7.26 4.89 7.11
N LEU A 321 -6.13 5.48 6.67
CA LEU A 321 -5.94 6.92 6.79
C LEU A 321 -6.75 7.67 5.72
N GLY A 322 -7.81 8.36 6.14
CA GLY A 322 -8.69 9.15 5.28
C GLY A 322 -8.37 10.66 5.28
N PRO A 323 -8.84 11.42 4.26
CA PRO A 323 -8.65 12.89 4.18
C PRO A 323 -9.17 13.69 5.39
N ASP A 324 -10.09 13.10 6.15
CA ASP A 324 -10.72 13.64 7.35
C ASP A 324 -9.95 13.33 8.65
N MET A 325 -8.86 12.57 8.57
CA MET A 325 -8.02 12.16 9.69
C MET A 325 -6.70 12.97 9.74
N PRO A 326 -6.67 14.18 10.33
CA PRO A 326 -5.42 14.91 10.49
C PRO A 326 -4.48 14.13 11.41
N CYS A 327 -3.29 13.81 10.93
CA CYS A 327 -2.25 13.18 11.74
C CYS A 327 -0.86 13.74 11.43
N ASP A 328 0.04 13.54 12.39
CA ASP A 328 1.48 13.70 12.22
C ASP A 328 2.01 12.34 11.79
N PHE A 329 2.25 12.19 10.49
CA PHE A 329 2.47 10.89 9.87
C PHE A 329 3.71 10.19 10.43
N PHE A 330 4.80 10.95 10.63
CA PHE A 330 6.05 10.43 11.17
C PHE A 330 6.14 10.54 12.69
N ASN A 331 5.14 11.10 13.38
CA ASN A 331 5.16 11.38 14.82
C ASN A 331 6.40 12.20 15.23
N ILE A 332 6.60 13.35 14.60
CA ILE A 332 7.75 14.26 14.84
C ILE A 332 7.36 15.51 15.65
N THR A 333 6.09 15.92 15.59
CA THR A 333 5.57 17.12 16.26
C THR A 333 5.07 16.88 17.69
N LYS A 334 5.03 15.64 18.17
CA LYS A 334 4.75 15.36 19.59
C LYS A 334 5.98 15.61 20.46
N ASN A 335 6.01 16.79 21.10
CA ASN A 335 6.64 17.04 22.40
C ASN A 335 5.63 17.74 23.30
#